data_AF-A0AAW4BIT3-F1
#
_entry.id   AF-A0AAW4BIT3-F1
#
_cell.length_a   1.000
_cell.length_b   1.000
_cell.length_c   1.000
_cell.angle_alpha   90.00
_cell.angle_beta   90.00
_cell.angle_gamma   90.00
#
_symmetry.space_group_name_H-M   'P 1'
#
loop_
_entity.id
_entity.type
_entity.pdbx_description
1 polymer ?
#
loop_
_entity_poly.entity_id
_entity_poly.type
_entity_poly.pdbx_seq_one_letter_code
_entity_poly.pdbx_strand_id
1 'polypeptide(L)' 'LKRECAQREFCVQYRETDLDFLHRLAAEEGLVYHFVHQAGKHTLFFSDDSQSLSKLDSPVPWNALSGG' A
#
# COMPACT_ATOMS: atom_id res chain seq x y z
N LEU A 1 4.70 6.00 -9.33
CA LEU A 1 3.61 6.96 -9.04
C LEU A 1 3.22 7.60 -10.34
N LYS A 2 1.95 7.52 -10.72
CA LYS A 2 1.41 8.13 -11.94
C LYS A 2 1.09 9.61 -11.74
N ARG A 3 0.75 10.01 -10.52
CA ARG A 3 0.51 11.40 -10.12
C ARG A 3 1.72 11.94 -9.36
N GLU A 4 1.95 13.24 -9.54
CA GLU A 4 2.85 13.99 -8.67
C GLU A 4 2.05 14.50 -7.48
N CYS A 5 2.56 14.25 -6.26
CA CYS A 5 1.92 14.74 -5.05
C CYS A 5 2.26 16.22 -4.86
N ALA A 6 1.25 17.06 -4.66
CA ALA A 6 1.47 18.49 -4.47
C ALA A 6 2.24 18.76 -3.18
N GLN A 7 3.19 19.69 -3.23
CA GLN A 7 3.89 20.13 -2.03
C GLN A 7 2.92 20.87 -1.11
N ARG A 8 2.85 20.44 0.15
CA ARG A 8 2.03 21.11 1.18
C ARG A 8 2.76 22.37 1.65
N GLU A 9 2.04 23.49 1.72
CA GLU A 9 2.57 24.75 2.30
C GLU A 9 2.78 24.62 3.81
N PHE A 10 1.95 23.84 4.49
CA PHE A 10 2.03 23.57 5.92
C PHE A 10 1.60 22.14 6.23
N CYS A 11 2.38 21.42 7.04
CA CYS A 11 2.09 20.05 7.47
C CYS A 11 2.65 19.83 8.89
N VAL A 12 1.81 19.36 9.80
CA VAL A 12 2.19 19.09 11.19
C VAL A 12 1.67 17.73 11.63
N GLN A 13 2.44 17.09 12.52
CA GLN A 13 2.05 15.91 13.26
C GLN A 13 1.67 16.35 14.68
N TYR A 14 0.42 16.14 15.09
CA TYR A 14 -0.06 16.59 16.39
C TYR A 14 -0.88 15.52 17.10
N ARG A 15 -0.39 15.06 18.25
CA ARG A 15 -1.04 14.04 19.09
C ARG A 15 -1.41 12.75 18.34
N GLU A 16 -0.59 12.36 17.37
CA GLU A 16 -0.72 11.14 16.58
C GLU A 16 0.63 10.42 16.51
N THR A 17 0.63 9.09 16.33
CA THR A 17 1.86 8.32 16.15
C THR A 17 2.45 8.55 14.75
N ASP A 18 3.72 8.22 14.56
CA ASP A 18 4.38 8.34 13.25
C ASP A 18 3.67 7.49 12.18
N LEU A 19 3.13 6.33 12.58
CA LEU A 19 2.38 5.45 11.69
C LEU A 19 1.03 6.06 11.30
N ASP A 20 0.29 6.61 12.27
CA ASP A 20 -1.00 7.28 12.02
C ASP A 20 -0.81 8.51 11.11
N PHE A 21 0.26 9.27 11.33
CA PHE A 21 0.64 10.40 10.49
C PHE A 21 0.89 9.97 9.04
N LEU A 22 1.68 8.89 8.86
CA LEU A 22 1.96 8.34 7.53
C LEU A 22 0.69 7.80 6.86
N HIS A 23 -0.19 7.11 7.60
CA HIS A 23 -1.47 6.63 7.07
C HIS A 23 -2.38 7.76 6.63
N ARG A 24 -2.48 8.81 7.44
CA ARG A 24 -3.26 10.00 7.10
C ARG A 24 -2.75 10.66 5.83
N LEU A 25 -1.44 10.90 5.72
CA LEU A 25 -0.84 11.47 4.50
C LEU A 25 -1.01 10.57 3.28
N ALA A 26 -0.82 9.25 3.43
CA ALA A 26 -1.01 8.31 2.34
C ALA A 26 -2.47 8.31 1.85
N ALA A 27 -3.44 8.33 2.76
CA ALA A 27 -4.85 8.39 2.42
C ALA A 27 -5.24 9.70 1.70
N GLU A 28 -4.77 10.85 2.19
CA GLU A 28 -4.95 12.16 1.53
C GLU A 28 -4.39 12.16 0.10
N GLU A 29 -3.23 11.52 -0.10
CA GLU A 29 -2.59 11.41 -1.41
C GLU A 29 -3.13 10.26 -2.29
N GLY A 30 -4.08 9.46 -1.81
CA GLY A 30 -4.54 8.27 -2.51
C GLY A 30 -3.43 7.22 -2.71
N LEU A 31 -2.41 7.22 -1.86
CA LEU A 31 -1.34 6.25 -1.85
C LEU A 31 -1.76 4.99 -1.11
N VAL A 32 -1.44 3.84 -1.69
CA VAL A 32 -1.51 2.52 -1.10
C VAL A 32 -0.09 1.96 -0.99
N TYR A 33 0.14 1.09 -0.01
CA TYR A 33 1.42 0.40 0.09
C TYR A 33 1.24 -1.07 0.43
N HIS A 34 2.23 -1.87 0.06
CA HIS A 34 2.31 -3.29 0.41
C HIS A 34 3.74 -3.69 0.74
N PHE A 35 3.90 -4.83 1.41
CA PHE A 35 5.21 -5.40 1.70
C PHE A 35 5.60 -6.43 0.65
N VAL A 36 6.80 -6.28 0.13
CA VAL A 36 7.49 -7.33 -0.62
C VAL A 36 8.39 -8.07 0.34
N HIS A 37 8.05 -9.33 0.59
CA HIS A 37 8.78 -10.20 1.50
C HIS A 37 9.84 -10.98 0.74
N GLN A 38 11.09 -10.84 1.16
CA GLN A 38 12.24 -11.60 0.67
C GLN A 38 12.98 -12.19 1.87
N ALA A 39 13.74 -13.26 1.66
CA ALA A 39 14.53 -13.84 2.74
C ALA A 39 15.51 -12.80 3.31
N GLY A 40 15.38 -12.48 4.60
CA GLY A 40 16.22 -11.50 5.30
C GLY A 40 15.93 -10.03 4.95
N LYS A 41 14.89 -9.72 4.17
CA LYS A 41 14.54 -8.33 3.81
C LYS A 41 13.03 -8.15 3.60
N HIS A 42 12.50 -7.08 4.16
CA HIS A 42 11.14 -6.63 3.88
C HIS A 42 11.20 -5.23 3.26
N THR A 43 10.60 -5.08 2.10
CA THR A 43 10.57 -3.79 1.39
C THR A 43 9.15 -3.28 1.37
N LEU A 44 8.93 -2.05 1.82
CA LEU A 44 7.64 -1.40 1.72
C LEU A 44 7.56 -0.63 0.41
N PHE A 45 6.55 -0.93 -0.40
CA PHE A 45 6.38 -0.36 -1.74
C PHE A 45 5.12 0.52 -1.78
N PHE A 46 5.29 1.80 -2.08
CA PHE A 46 4.19 2.75 -2.26
C PHE A 46 3.74 2.84 -3.72
N SER A 47 2.44 2.98 -3.91
CA SER A 47 1.84 3.19 -5.22
C SER A 47 0.56 4.01 -5.14
N ASP A 48 0.20 4.68 -6.23
CA ASP A 48 -1.06 5.38 -6.46
C ASP A 48 -1.93 4.69 -7.52
N ASP A 49 -1.52 3.50 -7.99
CA ASP A 49 -2.24 2.74 -9.00
C ASP A 49 -2.39 1.27 -8.61
N SER A 50 -3.64 0.81 -8.56
CA SER A 50 -4.00 -0.60 -8.35
C SER A 50 -3.30 -1.56 -9.32
N GLN A 51 -3.00 -1.15 -10.55
CA GLN A 51 -2.35 -2.02 -11.54
C GLN A 51 -0.88 -2.34 -11.22
N SER A 52 -0.26 -1.55 -10.35
CA SER A 52 1.12 -1.76 -9.91
C SER A 52 1.27 -2.82 -8.82
N LEU A 53 0.15 -3.29 -8.25
CA LEU A 53 0.16 -4.35 -7.24
C LEU A 53 0.62 -5.67 -7.88
N SER A 54 1.30 -6.49 -7.08
CA SER A 54 1.75 -7.81 -7.50
C SER A 54 0.58 -8.66 -7.98
N LYS A 55 0.63 -9.08 -9.24
CA LYS A 55 -0.35 -10.02 -9.81
C LYS A 55 0.13 -11.44 -9.56
N LEU A 56 -0.81 -12.34 -9.34
CA LEU A 56 -0.52 -13.78 -9.32
C LEU A 56 -0.23 -14.23 -10.75
N ASP A 57 0.78 -15.09 -10.90
CA ASP A 57 1.17 -15.63 -12.22
C ASP A 57 0.11 -16.58 -12.79
N SER A 58 -0.69 -17.20 -11.91
CA SER A 58 -1.75 -18.13 -12.29
C SER A 58 -3.04 -17.87 -11.51
N PRO A 59 -4.22 -18.13 -12.11
CA PRO A 59 -5.48 -18.06 -11.39
C PRO A 59 -5.55 -19.09 -10.25
N VAL A 60 -6.14 -18.70 -9.12
CA VAL A 60 -6.41 -19.62 -8.01
C VAL A 60 -7.72 -20.38 -8.31
N PRO A 61 -7.70 -21.72 -8.34
CA PRO A 61 -8.91 -22.50 -8.63
C PRO A 61 -9.93 -22.35 -7.50
N TRP A 62 -11.20 -22.19 -7.86
CA TRP A 62 -12.30 -22.20 -6.90
C TRP A 62 -12.69 -23.64 -6.53
N ASN A 63 -12.87 -23.92 -5.24
CA ASN A 63 -13.37 -25.20 -4.76
C ASN A 63 -14.78 -25.07 -4.18
N ALA A 64 -15.74 -25.75 -4.80
CA ALA A 64 -17.16 -25.73 -4.41
C ALA A 64 -17.59 -26.92 -3.53
N LEU A 65 -16.66 -27.82 -3.17
CA LEU A 65 -16.96 -28.98 -2.34
C LEU A 65 -17.21 -28.58 -0.88
N SER A 66 -18.29 -29.08 -0.30
CA SER A 66 -18.53 -29.00 1.13
C SER A 66 -17.52 -29.89 1.87
N GLY A 67 -16.48 -29.28 2.45
CA GLY A 67 -15.47 -29.96 3.27
C GLY A 67 -14.02 -29.81 2.80
N GLY A 68 -13.80 -29.18 1.63
CA GLY A 68 -12.48 -29.09 0.99
C GLY A 68 -12.22 -30.23 0.01
#